data_AF-A0A7J8GEZ4-F1
#
_entry.id   AF-A0A7J8GEZ4-F1
#
_cell.length_a   1.000
_cell.length_b   1.000
_cell.length_c   1.000
_cell.angle_alpha   90.00
_cell.angle_beta   90.00
_cell.angle_gamma   90.00
#
_symmetry.space_group_name_H-M   'P 1'
#
loop_
_entity.id
_entity.type
_entity.pdbx_description
1 polymer ?
#
loop_
_entity_poly.entity_id
_entity_poly.type
_entity_poly.pdbx_seq_one_letter_code
_entity_poly.pdbx_strand_id
1 'polypeptide(L)'
;MKLAAMIKKMCPSDSELSIPAKNCYRMVILGSSKVGKTAIVSRFLTGRFEDAYTPTIEDFHRKFYSIRGEVYQLDILDTSGNHPFPAMRRLSILTVLPQEQNQGERGRTLGHLRQQR
;
A
#
# COMPACT_ATOMS: atom_id res chain seq x y z
N MET A 1 5.59 26.39 6.49
CA MET A 1 5.82 25.35 5.46
C MET A 1 4.56 24.47 5.39
N LYS A 2 3.72 24.58 4.34
CA LYS A 2 2.44 23.83 4.26
C LYS A 2 2.72 22.37 3.91
N LEU A 3 2.30 21.43 4.77
CA LEU A 3 2.41 19.97 4.58
C LEU A 3 1.86 19.50 3.21
N ALA A 4 0.81 20.18 2.72
CA ALA A 4 0.20 19.94 1.41
C ALA A 4 1.15 20.13 0.21
N ALA A 5 2.22 20.92 0.35
CA ALA A 5 3.22 21.11 -0.71
C ALA A 5 4.21 19.95 -0.82
N MET A 6 4.31 19.09 0.19
CA MET A 6 5.31 18.00 0.27
C MET A 6 4.79 16.64 -0.20
N ILE A 7 3.47 16.49 -0.41
CA ILE A 7 2.82 15.23 -0.80
C ILE A 7 2.03 15.48 -2.09
N LYS A 8 2.50 14.93 -3.21
CA LYS A 8 1.82 15.02 -4.51
C LYS A 8 1.17 13.68 -4.86
N LYS A 9 -0.14 13.66 -5.07
CA LYS A 9 -0.85 12.50 -5.66
C LYS A 9 -0.35 12.29 -7.10
N MET A 10 0.08 11.08 -7.44
CA MET A 10 0.51 10.69 -8.78
C MET A 10 -0.51 9.74 -9.41
N CYS A 11 -0.77 9.94 -10.71
CA CYS A 11 -1.35 8.92 -11.58
C CYS A 11 -0.19 8.32 -12.37
N PRO A 12 0.07 7.01 -12.31
CA PRO A 12 1.14 6.41 -13.08
C PRO A 12 0.75 6.44 -14.55
N SER A 13 1.51 7.15 -15.38
CA SER A 13 1.63 6.82 -16.80
C SER A 13 2.64 5.67 -16.90
N ASP A 14 2.28 4.59 -17.61
CA ASP A 14 2.92 3.27 -17.68
C ASP A 14 4.43 3.23 -17.96
N SER A 15 5.25 3.62 -16.99
CA SER A 15 6.64 3.21 -16.87
C SER A 15 6.81 2.65 -15.47
N GLU A 16 7.12 1.34 -15.35
CA GLU A 16 7.28 0.61 -14.09
C GLU A 16 8.07 1.44 -13.06
N LEU A 17 7.35 2.06 -12.13
CA LEU A 17 7.97 2.68 -10.97
C LEU A 17 8.50 1.53 -10.13
N SER A 18 9.81 1.29 -10.16
CA SER A 18 10.49 0.36 -9.27
C SER A 18 10.48 0.90 -7.85
N ILE A 19 9.33 0.82 -7.20
CA ILE A 19 9.13 1.34 -5.84
C ILE A 19 9.81 0.36 -4.87
N PRO A 20 10.79 0.81 -4.06
CA PRO A 20 11.41 -0.05 -3.05
C PRO A 20 10.35 -0.61 -2.10
N ALA A 21 10.49 -1.88 -1.67
CA ALA A 21 9.50 -2.50 -0.78
C ALA A 21 9.26 -1.70 0.53
N LYS A 22 10.30 -1.01 1.03
CA LYS A 22 10.21 -0.10 2.18
C LYS A 22 9.24 1.09 1.98
N ASN A 23 8.89 1.42 0.73
CA ASN A 23 7.98 2.50 0.36
C ASN A 23 6.59 1.97 -0.06
N CYS A 24 6.35 0.65 0.04
CA CYS A 24 5.06 0.04 -0.23
C CYS A 24 4.33 -0.21 1.08
N TYR A 25 3.23 0.50 1.30
CA TYR A 25 2.42 0.40 2.49
C TYR A 25 1.04 -0.14 2.16
N ARG A 26 0.48 -0.91 3.10
CA ARG A 26 -0.88 -1.41 3.02
C ARG A 26 -1.66 -1.10 4.30
N MET A 27 -2.86 -0.59 4.11
CA MET A 27 -3.78 -0.19 5.16
C MET A 27 -5.08 -0.97 5.01
N VAL A 28 -5.55 -1.56 6.10
CA VAL A 28 -6.83 -2.29 6.14
C VAL A 28 -7.77 -1.52 7.06
N ILE A 29 -8.96 -1.17 6.57
CA ILE A 29 -9.94 -0.41 7.33
C ILE A 29 -10.95 -1.38 7.92
N LEU A 30 -10.99 -1.47 9.26
CA LEU A 30 -11.87 -2.38 9.99
C LEU A 30 -12.83 -1.59 10.89
N GLY A 31 -13.99 -2.17 11.16
CA GLY A 31 -15.04 -1.61 12.02
C GLY A 31 -16.42 -2.06 11.57
N SER A 32 -17.43 -1.91 12.41
CA SER A 32 -18.80 -2.37 12.11
C SER A 32 -19.38 -1.78 10.82
N SER A 33 -20.45 -2.38 10.29
CA SER A 33 -21.17 -1.81 9.16
C SER A 33 -21.71 -0.40 9.48
N LYS A 34 -21.79 0.48 8.48
CA LYS A 34 -22.34 1.85 8.57
C LYS A 34 -21.61 2.85 9.50
N VAL A 35 -20.43 2.53 10.03
CA VAL A 35 -19.63 3.48 10.86
C VAL A 35 -18.88 4.56 10.05
N GLY A 36 -19.00 4.56 8.71
CA GLY A 36 -18.37 5.56 7.84
C GLY A 36 -16.99 5.22 7.28
N LYS A 37 -16.57 3.94 7.29
CA LYS A 37 -15.28 3.48 6.74
C LYS A 37 -15.05 3.95 5.29
N THR A 38 -15.99 3.57 4.42
CA THR A 38 -15.97 3.93 2.99
C THR A 38 -16.07 5.42 2.75
N ALA A 39 -16.81 6.16 3.59
CA ALA A 39 -16.86 7.62 3.50
C ALA A 39 -15.49 8.26 3.78
N ILE A 40 -14.77 7.79 4.79
CA ILE A 40 -13.41 8.27 5.11
C ILE A 40 -12.44 7.93 3.97
N VAL A 41 -12.50 6.70 3.45
CA VAL A 41 -11.65 6.26 2.34
C VAL A 41 -11.92 7.08 1.09
N SER A 42 -13.19 7.22 0.68
CA SER A 42 -13.58 8.02 -0.49
C SER A 42 -13.15 9.47 -0.34
N ARG A 43 -13.38 10.09 0.83
CA ARG A 43 -12.94 11.46 1.10
C ARG A 43 -11.42 11.63 1.02
N PHE A 44 -10.66 10.68 1.54
CA PHE A 44 -9.20 10.68 1.43
C PHE A 44 -8.74 10.58 -0.03
N LEU A 45 -9.35 9.69 -0.81
CA LEU A 45 -8.95 9.42 -2.19
C LEU A 45 -9.35 10.53 -3.16
N THR A 46 -10.59 10.99 -3.09
CA THR A 46 -11.22 11.89 -4.07
C THR A 46 -11.34 13.33 -3.58
N GLY A 47 -11.23 13.57 -2.27
CA GLY A 47 -11.52 14.87 -1.66
C GLY A 47 -13.02 15.18 -1.55
N ARG A 48 -13.90 14.29 -2.01
CA ARG A 48 -15.35 14.46 -2.00
C ARG A 48 -16.02 13.52 -1.00
N PHE A 49 -17.24 13.85 -0.60
CA PHE A 49 -18.11 12.96 0.16
C PHE A 49 -19.35 12.72 -0.67
N GLU A 50 -19.81 11.47 -0.67
CA GLU A 50 -21.05 11.06 -1.32
C GLU A 50 -22.07 10.80 -0.23
N ASP A 51 -23.22 11.48 -0.33
CA ASP A 51 -24.32 11.32 0.64
C ASP A 51 -25.07 9.99 0.46
N ALA A 52 -24.98 9.38 -0.72
CA ALA A 52 -25.60 8.11 -1.03
C ALA A 52 -24.81 6.95 -0.41
N TYR A 53 -25.51 6.06 0.31
CA TYR A 53 -24.90 4.87 0.91
C TYR A 53 -25.15 3.63 0.05
N THR A 54 -24.09 3.11 -0.54
CA THR A 54 -24.04 1.75 -1.09
C THR A 54 -23.26 0.87 -0.11
N PRO A 55 -23.83 -0.23 0.40
CA PRO A 55 -23.09 -1.16 1.27
C PRO A 55 -21.85 -1.70 0.56
N THR A 56 -20.68 -1.44 1.15
CA THR A 56 -19.41 -1.98 0.68
C THR A 56 -19.35 -3.48 0.93
N ILE A 57 -18.78 -4.24 -0.01
CA ILE A 57 -18.43 -5.66 0.20
C ILE A 57 -16.98 -5.69 0.67
N GLU A 58 -16.04 -5.55 -0.24
CA GLU A 58 -14.62 -5.30 0.00
C GLU A 58 -14.08 -4.57 -1.24
N ASP A 59 -13.40 -3.44 -1.04
CA ASP A 59 -12.84 -2.63 -2.12
C ASP A 59 -11.34 -2.43 -1.93
N PHE A 60 -10.60 -2.52 -3.02
CA PHE A 60 -9.15 -2.30 -3.04
C PHE A 60 -8.80 -1.04 -3.82
N HIS A 61 -8.08 -0.13 -3.18
CA HIS A 61 -7.62 1.11 -3.79
C HIS A 61 -6.11 1.22 -3.73
N ARG A 62 -5.48 1.57 -4.85
CA ARG A 62 -4.05 1.86 -4.94
C ARG A 62 -3.82 3.33 -5.25
N LYS A 63 -2.93 3.97 -4.50
CA LYS A 63 -2.48 5.35 -4.77
C LYS A 63 -0.97 5.46 -4.69
N PHE A 64 -0.45 6.34 -5.52
CA PHE A 64 0.96 6.72 -5.53
C PHE A 64 1.12 8.13 -5.01
N TYR A 65 2.08 8.32 -4.11
CA TYR A 65 2.41 9.59 -3.52
C TYR A 65 3.88 9.90 -3.75
N SER A 66 4.19 11.09 -4.26
CA SER A 66 5.54 11.63 -4.20
C SER A 66 5.67 12.40 -2.89
N ILE A 67 6.56 11.94 -2.01
CA ILE A 67 6.83 12.55 -0.72
C ILE A 67 8.33 12.83 -0.66
N ARG A 68 8.70 14.11 -0.63
CA ARG A 68 10.11 14.56 -0.61
C ARG A 68 10.97 13.99 -1.75
N GLY A 69 10.39 13.81 -2.94
CA GLY A 69 11.08 13.29 -4.13
C GLY A 69 11.02 11.78 -4.29
N GLU A 70 10.67 11.04 -3.23
CA GLU A 70 10.52 9.58 -3.27
C GLU A 70 9.08 9.18 -3.60
N VAL A 71 8.91 8.08 -4.33
CA VAL A 71 7.59 7.53 -4.65
C VAL A 71 7.20 6.48 -3.62
N TYR A 72 5.96 6.57 -3.17
CA TYR A 72 5.34 5.66 -2.22
C TYR A 72 4.08 5.06 -2.82
N GLN A 73 3.89 3.75 -2.60
CA GLN A 73 2.64 3.06 -2.91
C GLN A 73 1.84 2.89 -1.63
N LEU A 74 0.57 3.27 -1.65
CA LEU A 74 -0.39 2.99 -0.59
C LEU A 74 -1.54 2.15 -1.16
N ASP A 75 -1.66 0.95 -0.63
CA ASP A 75 -2.74 0.01 -0.90
C ASP A 75 -3.74 0.05 0.25
N ILE A 76 -5.00 0.37 -0.03
CA ILE A 76 -6.08 0.46 0.96
C ILE A 76 -7.08 -0.65 0.68
N LEU A 77 -7.34 -1.48 1.68
CA LEU A 77 -8.41 -2.46 1.70
C LEU A 77 -9.55 -1.92 2.57
N ASP A 78 -10.62 -1.44 1.94
CA ASP A 78 -11.86 -1.05 2.62
C ASP A 78 -12.78 -2.27 2.74
N THR A 79 -13.33 -2.51 3.93
CA THR A 79 -14.16 -3.69 4.20
C THR A 79 -15.60 -3.31 4.52
N SER A 80 -16.55 -4.21 4.26
CA SER A 80 -17.96 -4.02 4.64
C SER A 80 -18.14 -3.77 6.14
N GLY A 81 -17.26 -4.32 6.97
CA GLY A 81 -17.47 -4.43 8.42
C GLY A 81 -18.51 -5.47 8.83
N ASN A 82 -19.10 -6.16 7.86
CA ASN A 82 -19.92 -7.35 8.06
C ASN A 82 -19.07 -8.57 7.71
N HIS A 83 -18.44 -9.17 8.70
CA HIS A 83 -17.58 -10.34 8.53
C HIS A 83 -18.25 -11.56 9.18
N PRO A 84 -19.19 -12.23 8.49
CA PRO A 84 -19.82 -13.44 9.02
C PRO A 84 -18.80 -14.56 9.28
N PHE A 85 -17.62 -14.47 8.66
CA PHE A 85 -16.52 -15.43 8.83
C PHE A 85 -15.30 -14.74 9.45
N PRO A 86 -14.93 -15.05 10.72
CA PRO A 86 -13.74 -14.50 11.38
C PRO A 86 -12.42 -14.78 10.63
N ALA A 87 -12.39 -15.83 9.80
CA ALA A 87 -11.24 -16.17 8.96
C ALA A 87 -10.95 -15.09 7.90
N MET A 88 -11.98 -14.47 7.30
CA MET A 88 -11.81 -13.38 6.32
C MET A 88 -11.12 -12.17 6.97
N ARG A 89 -11.52 -11.85 8.22
CA ARG A 89 -10.87 -10.80 9.01
C ARG A 89 -9.40 -11.13 9.28
N ARG A 90 -9.09 -12.35 9.70
CA ARG A 90 -7.70 -12.77 9.93
C ARG A 90 -6.87 -12.70 8.66
N LEU A 91 -7.42 -13.14 7.53
CA LEU A 91 -6.73 -13.09 6.23
C LEU A 91 -6.42 -11.66 5.81
N SER A 92 -7.40 -10.74 5.93
CA SER A 92 -7.20 -9.32 5.59
C SER A 92 -6.03 -8.70 6.35
N ILE A 93 -5.81 -9.11 7.61
CA ILE A 93 -4.70 -8.67 8.46
C ILE A 93 -3.40 -9.42 8.11
N LEU A 94 -3.45 -10.73 7.85
CA LEU A 94 -2.26 -11.55 7.62
C LEU A 94 -1.61 -11.29 6.26
N THR A 95 -2.39 -10.98 5.22
CA THR A 95 -1.85 -10.63 3.90
C THR A 95 -1.05 -9.31 3.91
N VAL A 96 -1.01 -8.59 5.04
CA VAL A 96 -0.27 -7.33 5.22
C VAL A 96 1.24 -7.54 5.34
N LEU A 97 1.76 -8.76 5.52
CA LEU A 97 3.21 -8.94 5.64
C LEU A 97 3.93 -8.61 4.32
N PRO A 98 4.92 -7.68 4.35
CA PRO A 98 5.80 -7.46 3.22
C PRO A 98 6.49 -8.78 2.88
N GLN A 99 6.70 -9.03 1.58
CA GLN A 99 7.65 -10.04 1.14
C GLN A 99 8.96 -9.79 1.89
N GLU A 100 9.40 -10.73 2.72
CA GLU A 100 10.70 -10.63 3.38
C GLU A 100 11.75 -10.37 2.32
N GLN A 101 12.36 -9.19 2.36
CA GLN A 101 13.51 -8.91 1.54
C GLN A 101 14.67 -9.71 2.12
N ASN A 102 14.98 -10.83 1.48
CA ASN A 102 16.16 -11.62 1.72
C ASN A 102 17.40 -10.81 1.26
N GLN A 103 17.80 -9.81 2.05
CA GLN A 103 19.06 -9.09 1.89
C GLN A 103 20.00 -9.54 3.01
N GLY A 104 20.83 -10.54 2.72
CA GLY A 104 21.75 -11.04 3.73
C GLY A 104 22.74 -12.11 3.30
N GLU A 105 23.42 -11.96 2.16
CA GLU A 105 24.75 -12.55 2.00
C GLU A 105 25.59 -11.74 0.98
N ARG A 106 26.20 -10.66 1.48
CA ARG A 106 27.31 -9.98 0.82
C ARG A 106 28.62 -10.67 1.25
N GLY A 107 29.33 -11.22 0.27
CA GLY A 107 30.79 -11.17 0.20
C GLY A 107 31.57 -12.21 1.02
N ARG A 108 32.02 -13.27 0.34
CA ARG A 108 33.40 -13.75 0.48
C ARG A 108 34.05 -13.80 -0.89
N THR A 109 35.01 -12.89 -1.04
CA THR A 109 36.08 -12.82 -2.04
C THR A 109 36.54 -14.17 -2.58
N LEU A 110 36.57 -14.31 -3.91
CA LEU A 110 37.59 -15.10 -4.59
C LEU A 110 38.05 -14.30 -5.81
N GLY A 111 39.26 -13.79 -5.68
CA GLY A 111 39.92 -12.98 -6.69
C GLY A 111 40.11 -13.75 -7.99
N HIS A 112 39.97 -13.01 -9.08
CA HIS A 112 40.68 -13.31 -10.30
C HIS A 112 42.19 -13.34 -10.02
N LEU A 113 42.85 -14.47 -10.28
CA LEU A 113 44.15 -14.41 -10.97
C LEU A 113 44.31 -15.61 -11.90
N ARG A 114 44.61 -15.25 -13.14
CA ARG A 114 44.78 -16.07 -14.34
C ARG A 114 46.29 -16.14 -14.63
N GLN A 115 46.85 -17.35 -14.84
CA GLN A 115 47.97 -17.69 -15.76
C GLN A 115 48.40 -19.14 -15.47
N GLN A 116 48.24 -20.06 -16.41
CA GLN A 116 49.27 -20.44 -17.39
C GLN A 116 50.63 -20.80 -16.76
N ARG A 117 50.85 -22.09 -16.49
CA ARG A 117 51.87 -22.94 -17.13
C ARG A 117 51.58 -24.40 -16.83
#